data_AF-A0A0P8X7V6-F1
#
_entry.id   AF-A0A0P8X7V6-F1
#
_cell.length_a   1.000
_cell.length_b   1.000
_cell.length_c   1.000
_cell.angle_alpha   90.00
_cell.angle_beta   90.00
_cell.angle_gamma   90.00
#
_symmetry.space_group_name_H-M   'P 1'
#
loop_
_entity.id
_entity.type
_entity.pdbx_description
1 polymer ?
#
loop_
_entity_poly.entity_id
_entity_poly.type
_entity_poly.pdbx_seq_one_letter_code
_entity_poly.pdbx_strand_id
1 'polypeptide(L)'
;AYAFPEYDTPVKVGKKFAVIGGGNTAMDAARSALRLGAEVWILYRRTKKEMTARIEEIHHAEEEGVKFMFLVSPKRFIGDEHGNLKAIELEKMKLGEPDETGRRRPIPTGETFIMEIDNAVIAIGQTPNKTFIQSVPDLLVDRWGRIVVDDKLMTSIPGVFAGGDAIRG
;
A
#
# COMPACT_ATOMS: atom_id res chain seq x y z
N ALA A 1 11.44 -20.47 -3.53
CA ALA A 1 11.54 -21.46 -2.44
C ALA A 1 12.53 -20.99 -1.39
N TYR A 2 12.39 -19.76 -0.86
CA TYR A 2 13.54 -18.96 -0.38
C TYR A 2 14.44 -19.66 0.68
N ALA A 3 13.92 -20.63 1.44
CA ALA A 3 14.71 -21.54 2.26
C ALA A 3 14.18 -23.01 2.26
N PHE A 4 13.47 -23.47 1.22
CA PHE A 4 13.03 -24.89 1.17
C PHE A 4 14.26 -25.82 1.20
N PRO A 5 14.27 -26.90 2.01
CA PRO A 5 13.14 -27.49 2.75
C PRO A 5 12.96 -27.01 4.20
N GLU A 6 13.69 -25.98 4.65
CA GLU A 6 13.54 -25.46 6.02
C GLU A 6 12.13 -24.92 6.29
N TYR A 7 11.51 -24.30 5.28
CA TYR A 7 10.11 -23.84 5.32
C TYR A 7 9.39 -24.15 4.01
N ASP A 8 8.11 -24.55 4.12
CA ASP A 8 7.29 -24.97 2.99
C ASP A 8 6.78 -23.81 2.12
N THR A 9 6.45 -22.67 2.74
CA THR A 9 5.83 -21.54 2.03
C THR A 9 6.84 -20.82 1.12
N PRO A 10 6.67 -20.86 -0.21
CA PRO A 10 7.59 -20.19 -1.11
C PRO A 10 7.25 -18.70 -1.25
N VAL A 11 8.28 -17.89 -1.51
CA VAL A 11 8.15 -16.51 -1.99
C VAL A 11 8.94 -16.37 -3.28
N LYS A 12 8.39 -15.68 -4.28
CA LYS A 12 9.06 -15.33 -5.54
C LYS A 12 9.44 -13.85 -5.50
N VAL A 13 10.74 -13.58 -5.45
CA VAL A 13 11.32 -12.24 -5.51
C VAL A 13 12.29 -12.20 -6.68
N GLY A 14 12.04 -11.28 -7.61
CA GLY A 14 12.87 -10.99 -8.78
C GLY A 14 13.92 -9.94 -8.46
N LYS A 15 14.59 -9.43 -9.49
CA LYS A 15 15.71 -8.51 -9.33
C LYS A 15 15.24 -7.08 -9.08
N LYS A 16 14.23 -6.62 -9.82
CA LYS A 16 13.66 -5.27 -9.72
C LYS A 16 12.26 -5.32 -9.08
N PHE A 17 12.12 -4.75 -7.89
CA PHE A 17 10.91 -4.83 -7.08
C PHE A 17 10.30 -3.45 -6.86
N ALA A 18 9.03 -3.27 -7.23
CA ALA A 18 8.29 -2.03 -6.96
C ALA A 18 7.36 -2.20 -5.76
N VAL A 19 7.32 -1.21 -4.87
CA VAL A 19 6.31 -1.10 -3.82
C VAL A 19 5.52 0.19 -4.04
N ILE A 20 4.21 0.08 -4.19
CA ILE A 20 3.33 1.20 -4.50
C ILE A 20 2.70 1.69 -3.20
N GLY A 21 3.15 2.83 -2.69
CA GLY A 21 2.67 3.38 -1.43
C GLY A 21 3.69 4.26 -0.72
N GLY A 22 3.30 4.80 0.44
CA GLY A 22 4.14 5.68 1.26
C GLY A 22 3.82 5.64 2.76
N GLY A 23 3.14 4.57 3.21
CA GLY A 23 2.86 4.27 4.62
C GLY A 23 3.78 3.19 5.17
N ASN A 24 3.59 2.79 6.44
CA ASN A 24 4.42 1.78 7.09
C ASN A 24 4.40 0.44 6.33
N THR A 25 3.23 -0.02 5.88
CA THR A 25 3.10 -1.23 5.06
C THR A 25 3.99 -1.21 3.82
N ALA A 26 4.18 -0.04 3.21
CA ALA A 26 5.05 0.10 2.06
C ALA A 26 6.53 -0.01 2.47
N MET A 27 6.93 0.59 3.60
CA MET A 27 8.30 0.48 4.13
C MET A 27 8.62 -0.98 4.50
N ASP A 28 7.71 -1.66 5.19
CA ASP A 28 7.89 -3.05 5.61
C ASP A 28 8.05 -3.98 4.41
N ALA A 29 7.18 -3.82 3.40
CA ALA A 29 7.27 -4.59 2.16
C ALA A 29 8.59 -4.32 1.42
N ALA A 30 9.02 -3.06 1.36
CA ALA A 30 10.24 -2.68 0.66
C ALA A 30 11.49 -3.26 1.33
N ARG A 31 11.60 -3.08 2.65
CA ARG A 31 12.70 -3.57 3.48
C ARG A 31 12.76 -5.10 3.54
N SER A 32 11.60 -5.76 3.47
CA SER A 32 11.51 -7.22 3.38
C SER A 32 12.00 -7.73 2.01
N ALA A 33 11.54 -7.13 0.91
CA ALA A 33 11.98 -7.49 -0.43
C ALA A 33 13.48 -7.25 -0.63
N LEU A 34 14.02 -6.17 -0.04
CA LEU A 34 15.45 -5.85 -0.07
C LEU A 34 16.27 -6.94 0.63
N ARG A 35 15.85 -7.38 1.81
CA ARG A 35 16.50 -8.48 2.55
C ARG A 35 16.45 -9.82 1.80
N LEU A 36 15.46 -9.99 0.94
CA LEU A 36 15.34 -11.13 0.03
C LEU A 36 16.20 -10.98 -1.25
N GLY A 37 17.03 -9.93 -1.34
CA GLY A 37 18.04 -9.75 -2.37
C GLY A 37 17.61 -8.93 -3.60
N ALA A 38 16.46 -8.26 -3.55
CA ALA A 38 15.99 -7.42 -4.65
C ALA A 38 16.58 -6.00 -4.61
N GLU A 39 16.68 -5.38 -5.79
CA GLU A 39 16.72 -3.92 -5.91
C GLU A 39 15.29 -3.37 -5.78
N VAL A 40 15.06 -2.54 -4.76
CA VAL A 40 13.71 -2.11 -4.38
C VAL A 40 13.45 -0.63 -4.64
N TRP A 41 12.30 -0.34 -5.22
CA TRP A 41 11.79 0.99 -5.49
C TRP A 41 10.45 1.23 -4.78
N ILE A 42 10.38 2.26 -3.94
CA ILE A 42 9.13 2.85 -3.48
C ILE A 42 8.62 3.81 -4.57
N LEU A 43 7.41 3.56 -5.06
CA LEU A 43 6.69 4.39 -6.01
C LEU A 43 5.57 5.12 -5.27
N TYR A 44 5.71 6.44 -5.13
CA TYR A 44 4.76 7.24 -4.36
C TYR A 44 4.23 8.42 -5.16
N ARG A 45 2.89 8.58 -5.15
CA ARG A 45 2.18 9.61 -5.92
C ARG A 45 2.36 11.04 -5.39
N ARG A 46 2.92 11.22 -4.20
CA ARG A 46 3.23 12.53 -3.58
C ARG A 46 4.74 12.63 -3.31
N THR A 47 5.17 13.64 -2.56
CA THR A 47 6.58 13.79 -2.17
C THR A 47 6.85 13.15 -0.81
N LYS A 48 8.13 13.06 -0.43
CA LYS A 48 8.56 12.58 0.89
C LYS A 48 7.81 13.27 2.05
N LYS A 49 7.51 14.57 1.91
CA LYS A 49 6.82 15.36 2.95
C LYS A 49 5.40 14.87 3.25
N GLU A 50 4.72 14.26 2.27
CA GLU A 50 3.36 13.75 2.44
C GLU A 50 3.31 12.26 2.77
N MET A 51 4.45 11.59 2.96
CA MET A 51 4.49 10.20 3.42
C MET A 51 3.87 10.07 4.81
N THR A 52 3.20 8.94 5.06
CA THR A 52 2.54 8.65 6.34
C THR A 52 3.27 7.58 7.14
N ALA A 53 4.34 7.02 6.58
CA ALA A 53 5.22 6.13 7.31
C ALA A 53 5.92 6.89 8.45
N ARG A 54 6.31 6.18 9.50
CA ARG A 54 7.14 6.72 10.57
C ARG A 54 8.44 7.25 9.96
N ILE A 55 8.85 8.47 10.33
CA ILE A 55 10.04 9.13 9.77
C ILE A 55 11.29 8.24 9.94
N GLU A 56 11.41 7.60 11.11
CA GLU A 56 12.46 6.62 11.41
C GLU A 56 12.49 5.46 10.40
N GLU A 57 11.34 4.90 10.02
CA GLU A 57 11.28 3.80 9.05
C GLU A 57 11.65 4.25 7.64
N ILE A 58 11.32 5.49 7.28
CA ILE A 58 11.76 6.08 6.00
C ILE A 58 13.29 6.20 6.00
N HIS A 59 13.88 6.68 7.08
CA HIS A 59 15.34 6.81 7.20
C HIS A 59 16.03 5.45 7.16
N HIS A 60 15.55 4.46 7.92
CA HIS A 60 16.10 3.10 7.89
C HIS A 60 15.99 2.48 6.48
N ALA A 61 14.89 2.70 5.78
CA ALA A 61 14.75 2.22 4.39
C ALA A 61 15.77 2.87 3.45
N GLU A 62 16.01 4.19 3.58
CA GLU A 62 17.03 4.90 2.80
C GLU A 62 18.45 4.39 3.12
N GLU A 63 18.77 4.19 4.40
CA GLU A 63 20.07 3.68 4.86
C GLU A 63 20.35 2.25 4.38
N GLU A 64 19.32 1.41 4.30
CA GLU A 64 19.42 0.04 3.77
C GLU A 64 19.53 0.02 2.23
N GLY A 65 19.24 1.12 1.54
CA GLY A 65 19.38 1.26 0.08
C GLY A 65 18.09 1.14 -0.72
N VAL A 66 16.92 1.27 -0.09
CA VAL A 66 15.63 1.40 -0.79
C VAL A 66 15.63 2.69 -1.60
N LYS A 67 15.28 2.60 -2.89
CA LYS A 67 15.20 3.74 -3.79
C LYS A 67 13.79 4.33 -3.76
N PHE A 68 13.69 5.65 -3.84
CA PHE A 68 12.41 6.36 -3.80
C PHE A 68 12.16 7.09 -5.12
N MET A 69 11.00 6.85 -5.72
CA MET A 69 10.47 7.58 -6.85
C MET A 69 9.18 8.28 -6.44
N PHE A 70 9.28 9.60 -6.31
CA PHE A 70 8.16 10.45 -5.91
C PHE A 70 7.41 10.98 -7.11
N LEU A 71 6.20 11.48 -6.86
CA LEU A 71 5.32 12.06 -7.87
C LEU A 71 5.06 11.11 -9.04
N VAL A 72 4.84 9.82 -8.74
CA VAL A 72 4.48 8.82 -9.75
C VAL A 72 3.32 7.96 -9.28
N SER A 73 2.43 7.60 -10.20
CA SER A 73 1.31 6.69 -9.94
C SER A 73 1.27 5.60 -11.01
N PRO A 74 1.04 4.33 -10.66
CA PRO A 74 0.77 3.28 -11.63
C PRO A 74 -0.44 3.61 -12.51
N LYS A 75 -0.26 3.46 -13.82
CA LYS A 75 -1.35 3.50 -14.81
C LYS A 75 -1.76 2.11 -15.25
N ARG A 76 -0.79 1.21 -15.51
CA ARG A 76 -1.03 -0.22 -15.72
C ARG A 76 0.23 -1.05 -15.53
N PHE A 77 0.04 -2.34 -15.24
CA PHE A 77 1.09 -3.35 -15.27
C PHE A 77 1.19 -3.97 -16.66
N ILE A 78 2.40 -4.34 -17.06
CA ILE A 78 2.71 -4.91 -18.36
C ILE A 78 3.34 -6.29 -18.12
N GLY A 79 2.67 -7.33 -18.64
CA GLY A 79 3.14 -8.71 -18.57
C GLY A 79 3.96 -9.12 -19.80
N ASP A 80 4.73 -10.20 -19.66
CA ASP A 80 5.32 -10.94 -20.77
C ASP A 80 4.34 -11.99 -21.34
N GLU A 81 4.79 -12.73 -22.36
CA GLU A 81 4.04 -13.80 -23.03
C GLU A 81 3.75 -15.02 -22.15
N HIS A 82 4.41 -15.14 -21.00
CA HIS A 82 4.23 -16.21 -20.03
C HIS A 82 3.39 -15.78 -18.82
N GLY A 83 2.86 -14.56 -18.83
CA GLY A 83 2.04 -14.01 -17.74
C GLY A 83 2.85 -13.51 -16.53
N ASN A 84 4.17 -13.32 -16.65
CA ASN A 84 4.96 -12.67 -15.60
C ASN A 84 4.94 -11.16 -15.77
N LEU A 85 5.05 -10.44 -14.65
CA LEU A 85 5.26 -9.00 -14.67
C LEU A 85 6.63 -8.67 -15.28
N LYS A 86 6.64 -7.74 -16.23
CA LYS A 86 7.86 -7.27 -16.93
C LYS A 86 8.10 -5.79 -16.72
N ALA A 87 7.04 -5.00 -16.63
CA ALA A 87 7.15 -3.56 -16.47
C ALA A 87 5.88 -2.93 -15.88
N ILE A 88 6.01 -1.67 -15.47
CA ILE A 88 4.92 -0.82 -15.02
C ILE A 88 4.93 0.48 -15.83
N GLU A 89 3.78 0.86 -16.36
CA GLU A 89 3.57 2.20 -16.91
C GLU A 89 3.20 3.14 -15.76
N LEU A 90 4.03 4.16 -15.55
CA LEU A 90 3.86 5.16 -14.52
C LEU A 90 3.46 6.49 -15.15
N GLU A 91 2.55 7.19 -14.48
CA GLU A 91 2.17 8.55 -14.79
C GLU A 91 2.84 9.50 -13.80
N LYS A 92 3.43 10.58 -14.30
CA LYS A 92 3.98 11.65 -13.46
C LYS A 92 2.85 12.46 -12.83
N MET A 93 3.09 12.87 -11.60
CA MET A 93 2.17 13.64 -10.78
C MET A 93 2.76 15.02 -10.51
N LYS A 94 1.88 15.98 -10.22
CA LYS A 94 2.25 17.25 -9.58
C LYS A 94 1.40 17.46 -8.33
N LEU A 95 1.91 18.22 -7.38
CA LEU A 95 1.14 18.58 -6.19
C LEU A 95 0.20 19.75 -6.52
N GLY A 96 -1.09 19.58 -6.23
CA GLY A 96 -2.10 20.64 -6.22
C GLY A 96 -2.30 21.24 -4.83
N GLU A 97 -3.52 21.67 -4.57
CA GLU A 97 -3.93 22.19 -3.26
C GLU A 97 -4.01 21.10 -2.18
N PRO A 98 -3.89 21.46 -0.89
CA PRO A 98 -4.15 20.55 0.23
C PRO A 98 -5.53 19.87 0.16
N ASP A 99 -5.59 18.60 0.55
CA ASP A 99 -6.81 17.86 0.80
C ASP A 99 -7.34 18.08 2.23
N GLU A 100 -8.45 17.42 2.57
CA GLU A 100 -9.07 17.47 3.90
C GLU A 100 -8.15 16.96 5.03
N THR A 101 -7.09 16.21 4.68
CA THR A 101 -6.06 15.75 5.63
C THR A 101 -4.90 16.74 5.75
N GLY A 102 -4.96 17.89 5.07
CA GLY A 102 -3.91 18.90 5.00
C GLY A 102 -2.77 18.55 4.03
N ARG A 103 -2.81 17.40 3.37
CA ARG A 103 -1.75 16.95 2.45
C ARG A 103 -2.07 17.36 1.03
N ARG A 104 -1.06 17.80 0.27
CA ARG A 104 -1.28 18.24 -1.12
C ARG A 104 -1.78 17.10 -2.01
N ARG A 105 -2.82 17.36 -2.80
CA ARG A 105 -3.42 16.38 -3.72
C ARG A 105 -2.47 16.09 -4.88
N PRO A 106 -2.26 14.81 -5.23
CA PRO A 106 -1.52 14.46 -6.43
C PRO A 106 -2.43 14.61 -7.66
N ILE A 107 -1.97 15.33 -8.67
CA ILE A 107 -2.69 15.59 -9.92
C ILE A 107 -1.88 14.99 -11.08
N PRO A 108 -2.48 14.15 -11.95
CA PRO A 108 -1.80 13.59 -13.11
C PRO A 108 -1.34 14.70 -14.06
N THR A 109 -0.14 14.57 -14.62
CA THR A 109 0.37 15.51 -15.63
C THR A 109 0.03 15.09 -17.06
N GLY A 110 -0.41 13.84 -17.28
CA GLY A 110 -0.54 13.23 -18.61
C GLY A 110 0.77 12.67 -19.16
N GLU A 111 1.92 12.98 -18.56
CA GLU A 111 3.22 12.44 -18.97
C GLU A 111 3.40 11.04 -18.37
N THR A 112 3.74 10.06 -19.21
CA THR A 112 3.92 8.67 -18.81
C THR A 112 5.26 8.13 -19.25
N PHE A 113 5.77 7.15 -18.50
CA PHE A 113 6.98 6.42 -18.84
C PHE A 113 6.89 4.98 -18.31
N ILE A 114 7.72 4.09 -18.85
CA ILE A 114 7.73 2.68 -18.49
C ILE A 114 8.97 2.40 -17.64
N MET A 115 8.79 1.66 -16.56
CA MET A 115 9.87 1.16 -15.71
C MET A 115 9.82 -0.38 -15.69
N GLU A 116 10.94 -1.03 -16.01
CA GLU A 116 11.05 -2.49 -15.93
C GLU A 116 11.05 -2.95 -14.48
N ILE A 117 10.21 -3.94 -14.18
CA ILE A 117 10.09 -4.57 -12.86
C ILE A 117 9.69 -6.04 -13.01
N ASP A 118 10.17 -6.87 -12.09
CA ASP A 118 9.84 -8.31 -12.05
C ASP A 118 8.72 -8.59 -11.04
N ASN A 119 8.57 -7.72 -10.03
CA ASN A 119 7.59 -7.84 -8.96
C ASN A 119 7.03 -6.48 -8.55
N ALA A 120 5.78 -6.50 -8.10
CA ALA A 120 5.14 -5.34 -7.48
C ALA A 120 4.36 -5.75 -6.23
N VAL A 121 4.41 -4.93 -5.18
CA VAL A 121 3.52 -5.01 -4.02
C VAL A 121 2.67 -3.74 -3.96
N ILE A 122 1.36 -3.92 -3.82
CA ILE A 122 0.39 -2.84 -3.71
C ILE A 122 0.16 -2.54 -2.22
N ALA A 123 0.66 -1.41 -1.75
CA ALA A 123 0.58 -0.97 -0.36
C ALA A 123 -0.15 0.38 -0.25
N ILE A 124 -1.35 0.47 -0.86
CA ILE A 124 -2.15 1.70 -0.98
C ILE A 124 -3.21 1.88 0.11
N GLY A 125 -3.18 1.02 1.14
CA GLY A 125 -4.17 0.95 2.21
C GLY A 125 -5.03 -0.31 2.12
N GLN A 126 -5.69 -0.62 3.23
CA GLN A 126 -6.62 -1.74 3.38
C GLN A 126 -7.97 -1.19 3.80
N THR A 127 -9.03 -1.99 3.65
CA THR A 127 -10.38 -1.62 4.08
C THR A 127 -11.04 -2.80 4.80
N PRO A 128 -12.03 -2.54 5.68
CA PRO A 128 -12.74 -3.59 6.38
C PRO A 128 -13.39 -4.62 5.43
N ASN A 129 -13.46 -5.87 5.89
CA ASN A 129 -14.04 -6.96 5.12
C ASN A 129 -15.57 -6.84 5.04
N LYS A 130 -16.08 -6.46 3.87
CA LYS A 130 -17.51 -6.28 3.62
C LYS A 130 -18.31 -7.58 3.67
N THR A 131 -17.72 -8.73 3.32
CA THR A 131 -18.43 -10.01 3.32
C THR A 131 -18.83 -10.43 4.73
N PHE A 132 -17.94 -10.22 5.70
CA PHE A 132 -18.25 -10.47 7.11
C PHE A 132 -19.37 -9.54 7.58
N ILE A 133 -19.26 -8.24 7.30
CA ILE A 133 -20.28 -7.25 7.69
C ILE A 133 -21.64 -7.60 7.10
N GLN A 134 -21.70 -7.98 5.82
CA GLN A 134 -22.95 -8.36 5.15
C GLN A 134 -23.59 -9.62 5.73
N SER A 135 -22.81 -10.49 6.40
CA SER A 135 -23.35 -11.67 7.08
C SER A 135 -24.05 -11.34 8.41
N VAL A 136 -23.97 -10.10 8.87
CA VAL A 136 -24.61 -9.61 10.10
C VAL A 136 -25.55 -8.44 9.76
N PRO A 137 -26.80 -8.71 9.31
CA PRO A 137 -27.68 -7.69 8.73
C PRO A 137 -28.00 -6.51 9.65
N ASP A 138 -28.05 -6.74 10.96
CA ASP A 138 -28.38 -5.73 11.96
C ASP A 138 -27.17 -4.87 12.37
N LEU A 139 -25.98 -5.14 11.83
CA LEU A 139 -24.75 -4.40 12.11
C LEU A 139 -24.64 -3.17 11.21
N LEU A 140 -24.79 -1.98 11.79
CA LEU A 140 -24.66 -0.72 11.07
C LEU A 140 -23.19 -0.42 10.77
N VAL A 141 -22.93 -0.04 9.52
CA VAL A 141 -21.62 0.41 9.05
C VAL A 141 -21.72 1.72 8.27
N ASP A 142 -20.65 2.50 8.27
CA ASP A 142 -20.57 3.72 7.47
C ASP A 142 -20.31 3.43 5.99
N ARG A 143 -20.24 4.48 5.16
CA ARG A 143 -19.98 4.37 3.71
C ARG A 143 -18.63 3.76 3.37
N TRP A 144 -17.69 3.71 4.31
CA TRP A 144 -16.37 3.12 4.15
C TRP A 144 -16.28 1.69 4.72
N GLY A 145 -17.38 1.17 5.28
CA GLY A 145 -17.47 -0.17 5.84
C GLY A 145 -16.95 -0.27 7.28
N ARG A 146 -16.80 0.86 7.98
CA ARG A 146 -16.41 0.86 9.39
C ARG A 146 -17.64 0.64 10.27
N ILE A 147 -17.49 -0.16 11.32
CA ILE A 147 -18.57 -0.45 12.26
C ILE A 147 -18.95 0.83 13.01
N VAL A 148 -20.23 1.18 12.99
CA VAL A 148 -20.77 2.33 13.72
C VAL A 148 -20.95 1.92 15.18
N VAL A 149 -20.43 2.74 16.09
CA VAL A 149 -20.53 2.52 17.53
C VAL A 149 -20.93 3.79 18.27
N ASP A 150 -21.51 3.62 19.46
CA ASP A 150 -21.77 4.71 20.40
C ASP A 150 -20.51 5.15 21.17
N ASP A 151 -20.68 6.08 22.12
CA ASP A 151 -19.61 6.62 22.98
C ASP A 151 -18.98 5.55 23.90
N LYS A 152 -19.67 4.43 24.11
CA LYS A 152 -19.22 3.28 24.90
C LYS A 152 -18.74 2.12 24.03
N LEU A 153 -18.56 2.35 22.73
CA LEU A 153 -18.12 1.37 21.73
C LEU A 153 -19.13 0.24 21.43
N MET A 154 -20.39 0.39 21.84
CA MET A 154 -21.46 -0.58 21.52
C MET A 154 -21.94 -0.35 20.09
N THR A 155 -22.18 -1.44 19.36
CA THR A 155 -22.70 -1.40 17.98
C THR A 155 -24.22 -1.20 17.97
N SER A 156 -24.83 -1.22 16.79
CA SER A 156 -26.30 -1.27 16.65
C SER A 156 -26.95 -2.53 17.23
N ILE A 157 -26.17 -3.56 17.55
CA ILE A 157 -26.64 -4.80 18.16
C ILE A 157 -26.36 -4.73 19.67
N PRO A 158 -27.41 -4.74 20.53
CA PRO A 158 -27.25 -4.69 21.97
C PRO A 158 -26.34 -5.81 22.50
N GLY A 159 -25.33 -5.44 23.30
CA GLY A 159 -24.36 -6.38 23.88
C GLY A 159 -23.17 -6.73 22.98
N VAL A 160 -23.14 -6.24 21.74
CA VAL A 160 -22.00 -6.39 20.83
C VAL A 160 -21.22 -5.08 20.76
N PHE A 161 -19.91 -5.14 20.98
CA PHE A 161 -18.99 -4.00 20.99
C PHE A 161 -17.94 -4.13 19.89
N ALA A 162 -17.41 -3.01 19.40
CA ALA A 162 -16.37 -2.99 18.38
C ALA A 162 -15.30 -1.92 18.66
N GLY A 163 -14.06 -2.16 18.22
CA GLY A 163 -12.92 -1.26 18.45
C GLY A 163 -11.79 -1.46 17.44
N GLY A 164 -10.75 -0.63 17.54
CA GLY A 164 -9.58 -0.67 16.66
C GLY A 164 -9.88 -0.25 15.21
N ASP A 165 -9.17 -0.86 14.27
CA ASP A 165 -9.29 -0.55 12.84
C ASP A 165 -10.69 -0.85 12.28
N ALA A 166 -11.44 -1.74 12.92
CA ALA A 166 -12.82 -2.04 12.53
C ALA A 166 -13.75 -0.81 12.60
N ILE A 167 -13.44 0.17 13.46
CA ILE A 167 -14.23 1.42 13.59
C ILE A 167 -13.46 2.65 13.05
N ARG A 168 -12.13 2.60 12.95
CA ARG A 168 -11.28 3.73 12.52
C ARG A 168 -10.88 3.69 11.05
N GLY A 169 -10.78 2.48 10.50
CA GLY A 169 -10.29 2.16 9.16
C GLY A 169 -8.83 2.48 8.92
#